data_AF-A0A8S0G2K8-F1
#
_entry.id   AF-A0A8S0G2K8-F1
#
_cell.length_a   1.000
_cell.length_b   1.000
_cell.length_c   1.000
_cell.angle_alpha   90.00
_cell.angle_beta   90.00
_cell.angle_gamma   90.00
#
_symmetry.space_group_name_H-M   'P 1'
#
loop_
_entity.id
_entity.type
_entity.pdbx_description
1 polymer ?
#
loop_
_entity_poly.entity_id
_entity_poly.type
_entity_poly.pdbx_seq_one_letter_code
_entity_poly.pdbx_strand_id
1 'polypeptide(L)'
;MDETKVRKEYFYYLFLQSNLRYLDSGSAQSQITINDLANVEISAPSLNVQDLIVKSLKAFDDKITTLSSMNQTLEQMSQTLFKSWFVDFDPVIDNALDAGNPIPEALQTRAKLRQKVRNSADFKPLPDGGNSLAFPK
;
A
#
# COMPACT_ATOMS: atom_id res chain seq x y z
N MET A 1 11.44 -30.95 -4.22
CA MET A 1 12.61 -30.13 -4.58
C MET A 1 13.68 -30.35 -3.53
N ASP A 2 14.90 -30.70 -3.94
CA ASP A 2 15.98 -31.05 -3.02
C ASP A 2 16.61 -29.78 -2.42
N GLU A 3 16.27 -29.50 -1.16
CA GLU A 3 16.73 -28.30 -0.43
C GLU A 3 18.25 -28.31 -0.19
N THR A 4 18.90 -29.46 -0.35
CA THR A 4 20.37 -29.56 -0.25
C THR A 4 21.07 -29.01 -1.51
N LYS A 5 20.32 -28.74 -2.58
CA LYS A 5 20.84 -28.25 -3.86
C LYS A 5 20.31 -26.88 -4.24
N VAL A 6 19.05 -26.59 -3.94
CA VAL A 6 18.41 -25.33 -4.36
C VAL A 6 17.49 -24.78 -3.28
N ARG A 7 17.65 -23.50 -2.97
CA ARG A 7 16.77 -22.76 -2.06
C ARG A 7 15.42 -22.51 -2.72
N LYS A 8 14.34 -22.73 -1.99
CA LYS A 8 12.96 -22.48 -2.45
C LYS A 8 12.77 -21.03 -2.89
N GLU A 9 13.28 -20.08 -2.12
CA GLU A 9 13.17 -18.65 -2.40
C GLU A 9 13.97 -18.25 -3.65
N TYR A 10 15.17 -18.83 -3.83
CA TYR A 10 15.95 -18.61 -5.05
C TYR A 10 15.19 -19.09 -6.29
N PHE A 11 14.61 -20.29 -6.21
CA PHE A 11 13.79 -20.85 -7.28
C PHE A 11 12.56 -20.00 -7.57
N TYR A 12 11.87 -19.50 -6.54
CA TYR A 12 10.77 -18.56 -6.70
C TYR A 12 11.19 -17.33 -7.50
N TYR A 13 12.30 -16.68 -7.12
CA TYR A 13 12.82 -15.52 -7.83
C TYR A 13 13.28 -15.82 -9.25
N LEU A 14 13.91 -16.98 -9.48
CA LEU A 14 14.33 -17.40 -10.80
C LEU A 14 13.13 -17.59 -11.74
N PHE A 15 12.08 -18.24 -11.26
CA PHE A 15 10.90 -18.55 -12.08
C PHE A 15 10.00 -17.34 -12.30
N LEU A 16 9.95 -16.39 -11.35
CA LEU A 16 9.32 -15.08 -11.57
C LEU A 16 9.87 -14.35 -12.80
N GLN A 17 11.17 -14.48 -13.07
CA GLN A 17 11.80 -13.88 -14.24
C GLN A 17 11.72 -14.77 -15.50
N SER A 18 11.44 -16.06 -15.34
CA SER A 18 11.41 -17.00 -16.45
C SER A 18 10.14 -16.83 -17.28
N ASN A 19 10.32 -16.65 -18.60
CA ASN A 19 9.21 -16.78 -19.54
C ASN A 19 9.12 -18.25 -19.98
N LEU A 20 8.17 -19.00 -19.43
CA LEU A 20 7.98 -20.42 -19.76
C LEU A 20 7.13 -20.67 -21.01
N ARG A 21 6.72 -19.62 -21.74
CA ARG A 21 5.87 -19.77 -22.94
C ARG A 21 6.49 -20.60 -24.06
N TYR A 22 7.82 -20.79 -24.06
CA TYR A 22 8.48 -21.68 -25.02
C TYR A 22 8.18 -23.17 -24.77
N LEU A 23 7.70 -23.51 -23.57
CA LEU A 23 7.26 -24.86 -23.20
C LEU A 23 5.77 -25.08 -23.50
N ASP A 24 5.09 -24.08 -24.02
CA ASP A 24 3.67 -24.17 -24.32
C ASP A 24 3.44 -25.17 -25.45
N SER A 25 2.54 -26.11 -25.19
CA SER A 25 2.14 -27.17 -26.10
C SER A 25 0.61 -27.18 -26.24
N GLY A 26 0.13 -27.45 -27.46
CA GLY A 26 -1.31 -27.49 -27.76
C GLY A 26 -1.79 -26.28 -28.57
N SER A 27 -2.31 -26.55 -29.78
CA SER A 27 -2.78 -25.50 -30.69
C SER A 27 -4.17 -24.94 -30.35
N ALA A 28 -4.99 -25.73 -29.64
CA ALA A 28 -6.36 -25.37 -29.26
C ALA A 28 -6.50 -24.96 -27.78
N GLN A 29 -5.67 -25.51 -26.90
CA GLN A 29 -5.55 -25.11 -25.50
C GLN A 29 -4.07 -25.09 -25.14
N SER A 30 -3.60 -23.92 -24.71
CA SER A 30 -2.24 -23.68 -24.23
C SER A 30 -2.03 -24.43 -22.91
N GLN A 31 -1.00 -25.28 -22.85
CA GLN A 31 -0.63 -26.04 -21.65
C GLN A 31 0.88 -26.30 -21.58
N ILE A 32 1.42 -26.24 -20.38
CA ILE A 32 2.79 -26.69 -20.05
C ILE A 32 2.65 -27.97 -19.24
N THR A 33 3.18 -29.09 -19.74
CA THR A 33 3.07 -30.36 -19.02
C THR A 33 4.12 -30.49 -17.92
N ILE A 34 3.88 -31.38 -16.96
CA ILE A 34 4.85 -31.68 -15.90
C ILE A 34 6.18 -32.18 -16.49
N ASN A 35 6.13 -32.93 -17.58
CA ASN A 35 7.32 -33.44 -18.25
C ASN A 35 8.11 -32.29 -18.91
N ASP A 36 7.42 -31.32 -19.51
CA ASP A 36 8.08 -30.14 -20.10
C ASP A 36 8.80 -29.35 -19.02
N LEU A 37 8.15 -29.16 -17.86
CA LEU A 37 8.73 -28.45 -16.72
C LEU A 37 9.91 -29.22 -16.09
N ALA A 38 9.85 -30.55 -16.05
CA ALA A 38 10.89 -31.40 -15.46
C ALA A 38 12.21 -31.37 -16.27
N ASN A 39 12.12 -31.08 -17.57
CA ASN A 39 13.27 -30.99 -18.46
C ASN A 39 13.86 -29.56 -18.56
N VAL A 40 13.31 -28.59 -17.82
CA VAL A 40 13.85 -27.23 -17.80
C VAL A 40 15.19 -27.21 -17.10
N GLU A 41 16.23 -26.86 -17.85
CA GLU A 41 17.55 -26.60 -17.29
C GLU A 41 17.57 -25.24 -16.59
N ILE A 42 17.98 -25.23 -15.33
CA ILE A 42 18.13 -24.02 -14.53
C ILE A 42 19.57 -23.83 -14.10
N SER A 43 20.02 -22.58 -14.06
CA SER A 43 21.29 -22.24 -13.41
C SER A 43 21.11 -22.38 -11.90
N ALA A 44 21.84 -23.32 -11.29
CA ALA A 44 21.85 -23.54 -9.85
C ALA A 44 23.27 -23.31 -9.30
N PRO A 45 23.64 -22.06 -8.98
CA PRO A 45 24.94 -21.76 -8.38
C PRO A 45 25.01 -22.34 -6.95
N SER A 46 26.17 -22.25 -6.29
CA SER A 46 26.32 -22.75 -4.90
C SER A 46 25.27 -22.14 -3.95
N LEU A 47 24.89 -22.88 -2.89
CA LEU A 47 23.89 -22.42 -1.92
C LEU A 47 24.23 -21.03 -1.34
N ASN A 48 25.50 -20.75 -1.07
CA ASN A 48 25.94 -19.44 -0.58
C ASN A 48 25.63 -18.31 -1.56
N VAL A 49 25.81 -18.55 -2.87
CA VAL A 49 25.48 -17.57 -3.90
C VAL A 49 23.96 -17.39 -4.03
N GLN A 50 23.20 -18.49 -3.96
CA GLN A 50 21.74 -18.43 -3.95
C GLN A 50 21.23 -17.58 -2.75
N ASP A 51 21.77 -17.80 -1.56
CA ASP A 51 21.41 -17.07 -0.35
C ASP A 51 21.72 -15.56 -0.47
N LEU A 52 22.84 -15.19 -1.11
CA LEU A 52 23.19 -13.79 -1.39
C LEU A 52 22.23 -13.12 -2.39
N ILE A 53 21.85 -13.85 -3.45
CA ILE A 53 20.89 -13.38 -4.45
C ILE A 53 19.52 -13.16 -3.79
N VAL A 54 19.02 -14.17 -3.07
CA VAL A 54 17.74 -14.11 -2.35
C VAL A 54 17.73 -12.94 -1.37
N LYS A 55 18.78 -12.79 -0.57
CA LYS A 55 18.88 -11.68 0.39
C LYS A 55 18.75 -10.32 -0.30
N SER A 56 19.39 -10.15 -1.45
CA SER A 56 19.35 -8.89 -2.20
C SER A 56 17.97 -8.62 -2.79
N LEU A 57 17.36 -9.62 -3.45
CA LEU A 57 16.03 -9.50 -4.05
C LEU A 57 14.95 -9.29 -2.99
N LYS A 58 15.01 -10.05 -1.90
CA LYS A 58 14.08 -9.92 -0.78
C LYS A 58 14.13 -8.53 -0.15
N ALA A 59 15.32 -7.92 -0.02
CA ALA A 59 15.43 -6.56 0.49
C ALA A 59 14.70 -5.53 -0.40
N PHE A 60 14.65 -5.74 -1.71
CA PHE A 60 13.88 -4.89 -2.62
C PHE A 60 12.37 -5.13 -2.47
N ASP A 61 11.93 -6.39 -2.41
CA ASP A 61 10.52 -6.71 -2.20
C ASP A 61 10.00 -6.14 -0.88
N ASP A 62 10.72 -6.36 0.22
CA ASP A 62 10.37 -5.83 1.54
C ASP A 62 10.25 -4.29 1.50
N LYS A 63 11.12 -3.62 0.72
CA LYS A 63 11.05 -2.16 0.51
C LYS A 63 9.84 -1.75 -0.33
N ILE A 64 9.52 -2.47 -1.40
CA ILE A 64 8.33 -2.21 -2.23
C ILE A 64 7.07 -2.37 -1.40
N THR A 65 6.96 -3.45 -0.63
CA THR A 65 5.83 -3.69 0.29
C THR A 65 5.69 -2.54 1.27
N THR A 66 6.79 -2.13 1.92
CA THR A 66 6.78 -1.02 2.87
C THR A 66 6.31 0.29 2.22
N LEU A 67 6.85 0.63 1.05
CA LEU A 67 6.47 1.85 0.32
C LEU A 67 5.01 1.82 -0.13
N SER A 68 4.50 0.67 -0.55
CA SER A 68 3.10 0.49 -0.92
C SER A 68 2.17 0.73 0.28
N SER A 69 2.50 0.14 1.44
CA SER A 69 1.74 0.37 2.68
C SER A 69 1.79 1.83 3.15
N MET A 70 2.94 2.50 3.00
CA MET A 70 3.07 3.92 3.28
C MET A 70 2.18 4.76 2.36
N ASN A 71 2.19 4.49 1.05
CA ASN A 71 1.33 5.18 0.09
C ASN A 71 -0.15 4.99 0.40
N GLN A 72 -0.58 3.76 0.73
CA GLN A 72 -1.96 3.49 1.15
C GLN A 72 -2.34 4.29 2.40
N THR A 73 -1.43 4.39 3.37
CA THR A 73 -1.65 5.18 4.59
C THR A 73 -1.77 6.67 4.27
N LEU A 74 -0.88 7.19 3.42
CA LEU A 74 -0.91 8.60 2.97
C LEU A 74 -2.20 8.93 2.22
N GLU A 75 -2.67 8.01 1.38
CA GLU A 75 -3.94 8.15 0.67
C GLU A 75 -5.12 8.20 1.66
N GLN A 76 -5.15 7.28 2.63
CA GLN A 76 -6.19 7.27 3.68
C GLN A 76 -6.18 8.55 4.52
N MET A 77 -5.00 9.05 4.88
CA MET A 77 -4.86 10.32 5.59
C MET A 77 -5.37 11.48 4.73
N SER A 78 -5.01 11.53 3.44
CA SER A 78 -5.48 12.54 2.49
C SER A 78 -7.00 12.51 2.32
N GLN A 79 -7.59 11.34 2.11
CA GLN A 79 -9.04 11.17 2.00
C GLN A 79 -9.76 11.61 3.29
N THR A 80 -9.19 11.28 4.46
CA THR A 80 -9.73 11.69 5.76
C THR A 80 -9.70 13.20 5.92
N LEU A 81 -8.58 13.84 5.60
CA LEU A 81 -8.44 15.31 5.64
C LEU A 81 -9.39 15.96 4.64
N PHE A 82 -9.45 15.46 3.40
CA PHE A 82 -10.35 15.98 2.38
C PHE A 82 -11.82 15.90 2.81
N LYS A 83 -12.25 14.74 3.33
CA LYS A 83 -13.61 14.57 3.86
C LYS A 83 -13.88 15.56 4.99
N SER A 84 -12.95 15.68 5.93
CA SER A 84 -13.08 16.60 7.07
C SER A 84 -13.21 18.07 6.61
N TRP A 85 -12.43 18.48 5.61
CA TRP A 85 -12.39 19.84 5.11
C TRP A 85 -13.55 20.20 4.18
N PHE A 86 -13.86 19.34 3.22
CA PHE A 86 -14.70 19.69 2.07
C PHE A 86 -16.07 19.00 2.06
N VAL A 87 -16.25 17.95 2.87
CA VAL A 87 -17.54 17.25 2.97
C VAL A 87 -18.19 17.57 4.31
N ASP A 88 -17.41 17.42 5.38
CA ASP A 88 -17.88 17.58 6.75
C ASP A 88 -17.72 19.02 7.26
N PHE A 89 -16.89 19.84 6.61
CA PHE A 89 -16.60 21.24 6.95
C PHE A 89 -16.16 21.44 8.41
N ASP A 90 -15.41 20.49 8.97
CA ASP A 90 -15.00 20.50 10.37
C ASP A 90 -14.27 21.79 10.79
N PRO A 91 -13.30 22.34 10.02
CA PRO A 91 -12.64 23.61 10.39
C PRO A 91 -13.59 24.81 10.39
N VAL A 92 -14.56 24.83 9.46
CA VAL A 92 -15.55 25.93 9.37
C VAL A 92 -16.48 25.89 10.57
N ILE A 93 -16.93 24.69 10.95
CA ILE A 93 -17.74 24.46 12.15
C ILE A 93 -16.95 24.84 13.40
N ASP A 94 -15.68 24.44 13.48
CA ASP A 94 -14.82 24.79 14.62
C ASP A 94 -14.71 26.31 14.77
N ASN A 95 -14.39 27.02 13.70
CA ASN A 95 -14.31 28.49 13.70
C ASN A 95 -15.64 29.16 14.06
N ALA A 96 -16.78 28.61 13.59
CA ALA A 96 -18.09 29.14 13.91
C ALA A 96 -18.43 28.96 15.40
N LEU A 97 -18.10 27.80 15.98
CA LEU A 97 -18.28 27.52 17.41
C LEU A 97 -17.42 28.46 18.27
N ASP A 98 -16.16 28.65 17.90
CA ASP A 98 -15.22 29.53 18.62
C ASP A 98 -15.64 31.01 18.56
N ALA A 99 -16.17 31.45 17.42
CA ALA A 99 -16.67 32.81 17.24
C ALA A 99 -18.10 33.03 17.79
N GLY A 100 -18.80 31.96 18.20
CA GLY A 100 -20.21 32.03 18.60
C GLY A 100 -21.16 32.35 17.43
N ASN A 101 -20.74 32.07 16.19
CA ASN A 101 -21.54 32.30 14.99
C ASN A 101 -22.66 31.26 14.84
N PRO A 102 -23.83 31.63 14.30
CA PRO A 102 -24.90 30.68 14.05
C PRO A 102 -24.48 29.66 12.99
N ILE A 103 -24.72 28.37 13.27
CA ILE A 103 -24.48 27.28 12.33
C ILE A 103 -25.80 26.95 11.61
N PRO A 104 -25.82 26.84 10.26
CA PRO A 104 -27.01 26.50 9.51
C PRO A 104 -27.66 25.20 9.99
N GLU A 105 -29.00 25.13 9.91
CA GLU A 105 -29.78 23.96 10.35
C GLU A 105 -29.27 22.64 9.73
N ALA A 106 -28.94 22.68 8.43
CA ALA A 106 -28.40 21.54 7.70
C ALA A 106 -27.10 20.95 8.29
N LEU A 107 -26.30 21.76 9.00
CA LEU A 107 -25.03 21.34 9.60
C LEU A 107 -25.11 21.14 11.12
N GLN A 108 -26.26 21.37 11.76
CA GLN A 108 -26.36 21.26 13.21
C GLN A 108 -26.06 19.85 13.75
N THR A 109 -26.48 18.81 13.04
CA THR A 109 -26.14 17.43 13.41
C THR A 109 -24.63 17.22 13.41
N ARG A 110 -23.94 17.71 12.38
CA ARG A 110 -22.47 17.63 12.30
C ARG A 110 -21.80 18.45 13.39
N ALA A 111 -22.29 19.67 13.65
CA ALA A 111 -21.76 20.54 14.71
C ALA A 111 -21.85 19.90 16.10
N LYS A 112 -22.97 19.24 16.42
CA LYS A 112 -23.13 18.49 17.68
C LYS A 112 -22.12 17.35 17.80
N LEU A 113 -21.86 16.62 16.71
CA LEU A 113 -20.84 15.57 16.69
C LEU A 113 -19.43 16.15 16.87
N ARG A 114 -19.12 17.25 16.16
CA ARG A 114 -17.83 17.93 16.25
C ARG A 114 -17.58 18.46 17.66
N GLN A 115 -18.58 19.06 18.32
CA GLN A 115 -18.47 19.52 19.71
C GLN A 115 -18.11 18.38 20.68
N LYS A 116 -18.69 17.18 20.50
CA LYS A 116 -18.32 16.01 21.33
C LYS A 116 -16.85 15.62 21.12
N VAL A 117 -16.38 15.63 19.88
CA VAL A 117 -14.97 15.35 19.54
C VAL A 117 -14.05 16.41 20.15
N ARG A 118 -14.40 17.70 20.08
CA ARG A 118 -13.65 18.80 20.69
C ARG A 118 -13.49 18.69 22.20
N ASN A 119 -14.49 18.14 22.88
CA ASN A 119 -14.47 17.97 24.33
C ASN A 119 -13.68 16.73 24.78
N SER A 120 -13.10 15.95 23.86
CA SER A 120 -12.27 14.78 24.20
C SER A 120 -10.85 15.20 24.58
N ALA A 121 -10.21 14.44 25.46
CA ALA A 121 -8.84 14.72 25.94
C ALA A 121 -7.78 14.69 24.83
N ASP A 122 -8.05 13.96 23.74
CA ASP A 122 -7.15 13.78 22.61
C ASP A 122 -7.44 14.74 21.45
N PHE A 123 -8.32 15.73 21.63
CA PHE A 123 -8.66 16.66 20.58
C PHE A 123 -7.43 17.46 20.15
N LYS A 124 -7.12 17.37 18.86
CA LYS A 124 -6.17 18.26 18.19
C LYS A 124 -6.91 19.00 17.09
N PRO A 125 -6.88 20.34 17.09
CA PRO A 125 -7.50 21.11 16.01
C PRO A 125 -6.83 20.75 14.68
N LEU A 126 -7.62 20.81 13.61
CA LEU A 126 -7.09 20.61 12.27
C LEU A 126 -6.18 21.79 11.93
N PRO A 127 -5.04 21.56 11.24
CA PRO A 127 -4.13 22.63 10.89
C PRO A 127 -4.79 23.63 9.95
N ASP A 128 -4.61 24.93 10.21
CA ASP A 128 -5.19 25.99 9.40
C ASP A 128 -4.67 25.91 7.96
N GLY A 129 -5.59 25.81 7.01
CA GLY A 129 -5.33 25.54 5.58
C GLY A 129 -4.53 26.61 4.84
N GLY A 130 -4.07 27.66 5.53
CA GLY A 130 -3.30 28.76 4.96
C GLY A 130 -1.87 28.41 4.52
N ASN A 131 -1.28 27.30 4.98
CA ASN A 131 0.08 26.90 4.58
C ASN A 131 0.37 25.38 4.62
N SER A 132 -0.59 24.52 4.99
CA SER A 132 -0.32 23.09 5.23
C SER A 132 -0.83 22.13 4.15
N LEU A 133 -1.62 22.60 3.18
CA LEU A 133 -2.20 21.74 2.12
C LEU A 133 -1.44 21.82 0.78
N ALA A 134 -0.23 22.39 0.78
CA ALA A 134 0.65 22.31 -0.38
C ALA A 134 1.08 20.85 -0.56
N PHE A 135 0.32 20.11 -1.37
CA PHE A 135 0.80 18.84 -1.92
C PHE A 135 2.12 19.14 -2.66
N PRO A 136 3.24 18.50 -2.26
CA PRO A 136 4.48 18.68 -2.99
C PRO A 136 4.24 18.29 -4.46
N LYS A 137 4.58 19.20 -5.37
CA LYS A 137 4.52 18.96 -6.82
C LYS A 137 5.56 17.92 -7.24
#